data_AF-A0A533X912-F1
#
_entry.id   AF-A0A533X912-F1
#
_cell.length_a   1.000
_cell.length_b   1.000
_cell.length_c   1.000
_cell.angle_alpha   90.00
_cell.angle_beta   90.00
_cell.angle_gamma   90.00
#
_symmetry.space_group_name_H-M   'P 1'
#
loop_
_entity.id
_entity.type
_entity.pdbx_description
1 polymer ?
#
loop_
_entity_poly.entity_id
_entity_poly.type
_entity_poly.pdbx_seq_one_letter_code
_entity_poly.pdbx_strand_id
1 'polypeptide(L)'
;MMGLRQSLLPVLVTLIMVGMPVAALAGDRQEDNDRGGNRHQLIDHKKIKEMKEHNYGHQGGPDGSWVALQALVADLQGKLAGLTSNDSSLVTQLTAAQNRINELVTRVEKLEANGGGGGTIPANLTELSKYVTVDPNPVNGVTGPHVIFTGVNVHIRSGSGFTDDHGGMLTGLGNLVVGYNEGGPAQRGGSHNIVGGTLNLFPSYGGLVVGQQNTISNHYATVTGGYQNEASGALSSILGGRANVTTGLYEHVP
;
A
#
# COMPACT_ATOMS: atom_id res chain seq x y z
N MET A 1 19.39 8.06 -35.91
CA MET A 1 18.87 7.21 -37.01
C MET A 1 17.37 7.06 -36.76
N MET A 2 16.51 7.66 -37.59
CA MET A 2 15.67 6.98 -38.62
C MET A 2 14.82 5.83 -38.03
N GLY A 3 13.49 5.78 -38.15
CA GLY A 3 12.50 6.66 -38.81
C GLY A 3 11.14 6.61 -38.09
N LEU A 4 10.16 7.52 -38.27
CA LEU A 4 9.48 8.05 -39.48
C LEU A 4 8.17 7.26 -39.80
N ARG A 5 7.07 8.00 -40.09
CA ARG A 5 5.70 7.58 -40.55
C ARG A 5 4.71 7.24 -39.40
N GLN A 6 3.45 7.70 -39.37
CA GLN A 6 2.59 8.52 -40.26
C GLN A 6 1.73 9.50 -39.38
N SER A 7 1.53 10.78 -39.71
CA SER A 7 0.57 11.36 -40.71
C SER A 7 -0.91 11.17 -40.31
N LEU A 8 -1.82 12.15 -40.20
CA LEU A 8 -1.90 13.54 -40.71
C LEU A 8 -2.79 14.46 -39.82
N LEU A 9 -2.43 15.75 -39.71
CA LEU A 9 -3.36 16.90 -39.61
C LEU A 9 -3.72 17.35 -41.06
N PRO A 10 -4.78 18.16 -41.38
CA PRO A 10 -5.14 19.42 -40.66
C PRO A 10 -6.58 20.03 -40.75
N VAL A 11 -6.87 21.04 -39.88
CA VAL A 11 -7.48 22.39 -40.17
C VAL A 11 -9.00 22.62 -40.50
N LEU A 12 -9.58 23.66 -39.82
CA LEU A 12 -10.76 24.57 -40.06
C LEU A 12 -12.16 24.01 -40.43
N VAL A 13 -13.27 24.27 -39.70
CA VAL A 13 -14.14 25.50 -39.62
C VAL A 13 -14.60 26.02 -41.01
N THR A 14 -15.88 26.07 -41.42
CA THR A 14 -16.91 27.10 -41.07
C THR A 14 -18.31 26.86 -41.75
N LEU A 15 -19.42 26.86 -40.98
CA LEU A 15 -20.78 27.48 -41.17
C LEU A 15 -21.69 27.34 -42.46
N ILE A 16 -23.02 27.47 -42.25
CA ILE A 16 -24.13 28.04 -43.12
C ILE A 16 -25.25 27.11 -43.73
N MET A 17 -26.44 27.20 -43.11
CA MET A 17 -27.83 27.44 -43.63
C MET A 17 -28.65 26.54 -44.60
N VAL A 18 -29.90 26.30 -44.14
CA VAL A 18 -31.22 26.46 -44.82
C VAL A 18 -31.81 25.38 -45.75
N GLY A 19 -33.08 25.04 -45.45
CA GLY A 19 -34.00 24.22 -46.26
C GLY A 19 -35.46 24.28 -45.77
N MET A 20 -36.05 25.48 -45.68
CA MET A 20 -37.51 25.71 -45.71
C MET A 20 -38.00 25.68 -47.19
N PRO A 21 -39.30 25.61 -47.56
CA PRO A 21 -40.48 26.25 -46.93
C PRO A 21 -41.74 25.31 -46.92
N VAL A 22 -43.03 25.69 -46.93
CA VAL A 22 -43.82 26.96 -46.96
C VAL A 22 -45.02 26.79 -45.99
N ALA A 23 -45.62 27.88 -45.49
CA ALA A 23 -46.93 27.86 -44.85
C ALA A 23 -48.01 28.46 -45.78
N ALA A 24 -49.21 27.88 -45.81
CA ALA A 24 -50.35 28.43 -46.55
C ALA A 24 -51.36 29.08 -45.57
N LEU A 25 -51.51 30.40 -45.71
CA LEU A 25 -52.45 31.24 -44.98
C LEU A 25 -53.82 31.22 -45.69
N ALA A 26 -54.92 31.14 -44.94
CA ALA A 26 -56.26 31.31 -45.48
C ALA A 26 -57.12 32.18 -44.54
N GLY A 27 -57.67 33.27 -45.06
CA GLY A 27 -58.59 34.16 -44.37
C GLY A 27 -59.54 34.82 -45.37
N ASP A 28 -60.83 34.72 -45.07
CA ASP A 28 -62.00 35.48 -45.56
C ASP A 28 -62.30 35.55 -47.06
N ARG A 29 -63.43 34.94 -47.46
CA ARG A 29 -64.66 35.69 -47.79
C ARG A 29 -65.93 34.81 -47.85
N GLN A 30 -67.07 35.50 -47.89
CA GLN A 30 -68.43 35.05 -47.56
C GLN A 30 -69.27 34.71 -48.80
N GLU A 31 -70.47 34.13 -48.59
CA GLU A 31 -71.62 34.09 -49.53
C GLU A 31 -71.48 33.19 -50.80
N ASP A 32 -72.52 32.50 -51.31
CA ASP A 32 -73.86 32.21 -50.78
C ASP A 32 -74.56 31.06 -51.57
N ASN A 33 -75.71 30.59 -51.07
CA ASN A 33 -76.86 29.98 -51.79
C ASN A 33 -76.82 28.55 -52.44
N ASP A 34 -77.76 27.75 -51.92
CA ASP A 34 -78.84 27.04 -52.63
C ASP A 34 -78.75 25.57 -53.14
N ARG A 35 -79.57 24.76 -52.44
CA ARG A 35 -80.68 23.90 -52.95
C ARG A 35 -80.41 22.64 -53.81
N GLY A 36 -80.82 21.52 -53.22
CA GLY A 36 -81.43 20.36 -53.91
C GLY A 36 -80.46 19.29 -54.40
N GLY A 37 -80.81 18.00 -54.43
CA GLY A 37 -82.04 17.33 -54.01
C GLY A 37 -82.07 15.89 -54.55
N ASN A 38 -82.88 15.01 -53.93
CA ASN A 38 -83.09 13.58 -54.26
C ASN A 38 -81.84 12.67 -54.15
N ARG A 39 -81.79 11.67 -53.27
CA ARG A 39 -82.66 10.46 -53.19
C ARG A 39 -82.76 9.69 -54.51
N HIS A 40 -82.07 8.56 -54.61
CA HIS A 40 -82.69 7.32 -55.10
C HIS A 40 -82.14 6.13 -54.32
N GLN A 41 -83.03 5.20 -53.98
CA GLN A 41 -82.78 4.05 -53.10
C GLN A 41 -82.45 2.78 -53.91
N LEU A 42 -82.21 1.68 -53.18
CA LEU A 42 -82.22 0.28 -53.64
C LEU A 42 -80.90 -0.25 -54.25
N ILE A 43 -79.88 -0.36 -53.40
CA ILE A 43 -79.01 -1.56 -53.47
C ILE A 43 -79.68 -2.65 -52.63
N ASP A 44 -79.97 -3.78 -53.27
CA ASP A 44 -80.68 -4.93 -52.72
C ASP A 44 -79.93 -5.53 -51.52
N HIS A 45 -80.54 -5.44 -50.34
CA HIS A 45 -79.96 -5.92 -49.08
C HIS A 45 -79.85 -7.46 -49.03
N LYS A 46 -80.47 -8.19 -49.96
CA LYS A 46 -80.38 -9.65 -50.03
C LYS A 46 -79.00 -10.12 -50.48
N LYS A 47 -78.39 -9.47 -51.49
CA LYS A 47 -77.04 -9.81 -51.99
C LYS A 47 -75.91 -9.51 -51.00
N ILE A 48 -76.09 -8.54 -50.09
CA ILE A 48 -75.10 -8.23 -49.05
C ILE A 48 -75.05 -9.33 -47.97
N LYS A 49 -76.13 -10.09 -47.78
CA LYS A 49 -76.16 -11.18 -46.80
C LYS A 49 -75.45 -12.44 -47.32
N GLU A 50 -75.63 -12.78 -48.60
CA GLU A 50 -75.05 -13.99 -49.21
C GLU A 50 -73.52 -13.86 -49.45
N MET A 51 -73.00 -12.65 -49.65
CA MET A 51 -71.53 -12.42 -49.71
C MET A 51 -70.80 -12.56 -48.36
N LYS A 52 -71.50 -12.75 -47.23
CA LYS A 52 -70.87 -13.01 -45.93
C LYS A 52 -70.58 -14.48 -45.63
N GLU A 53 -71.11 -15.41 -46.43
CA GLU A 53 -71.08 -16.85 -46.08
C GLU A 53 -70.16 -17.69 -46.99
N HIS A 54 -69.66 -17.14 -48.11
CA HIS A 54 -68.63 -17.78 -48.93
C HIS A 54 -67.21 -17.56 -48.38
N ASN A 55 -66.95 -18.28 -47.29
CA ASN A 55 -65.65 -18.48 -46.66
C ASN A 55 -64.60 -19.04 -47.66
N TYR A 56 -63.47 -18.34 -47.84
CA TYR A 56 -62.20 -18.97 -48.18
C TYR A 56 -61.24 -18.81 -46.99
N GLY A 57 -61.08 -19.91 -46.26
CA GLY A 57 -60.29 -19.97 -45.03
C GLY A 57 -58.78 -19.94 -45.26
N HIS A 58 -58.25 -18.85 -45.83
CA HIS A 58 -56.86 -18.50 -45.55
C HIS A 58 -56.79 -17.99 -44.11
N GLN A 59 -56.16 -18.77 -43.21
CA GLN A 59 -55.76 -18.34 -41.86
C GLN A 59 -54.58 -17.32 -41.92
N GLY A 60 -54.65 -16.39 -42.86
CA GLY A 60 -53.54 -15.55 -43.31
C GLY A 60 -53.97 -14.65 -44.46
N GLY A 61 -55.02 -13.86 -44.26
CA GLY A 61 -55.19 -12.64 -45.06
C GLY A 61 -53.97 -11.71 -44.88
N PRO A 62 -53.78 -10.68 -45.74
CA PRO A 62 -52.66 -9.75 -45.63
C PRO A 62 -52.53 -9.18 -44.20
N ASP A 63 -53.65 -8.91 -43.55
CA ASP A 63 -53.75 -8.43 -42.17
C ASP A 63 -53.11 -9.40 -41.15
N GLY A 64 -53.31 -10.71 -41.31
CA GLY A 64 -52.74 -11.74 -40.41
C GLY A 64 -51.22 -11.89 -40.58
N SER A 65 -50.73 -11.80 -41.82
CA SER A 65 -49.29 -11.77 -42.10
C SER A 65 -48.64 -10.50 -41.56
N TRP A 66 -49.32 -9.36 -41.66
CA TRP A 66 -48.87 -8.08 -41.11
C TRP A 66 -48.81 -8.08 -39.58
N VAL A 67 -49.82 -8.64 -38.89
CA VAL A 67 -49.80 -8.85 -37.43
C VAL A 67 -48.65 -9.77 -36.99
N ALA A 68 -48.37 -10.84 -37.73
CA ALA A 68 -47.21 -11.70 -37.46
C ALA A 68 -45.87 -10.96 -37.65
N LEU A 69 -45.77 -10.10 -38.67
CA LEU A 69 -44.60 -9.26 -38.90
C LEU A 69 -44.41 -8.23 -37.78
N GLN A 70 -45.49 -7.62 -37.29
CA GLN A 70 -45.45 -6.71 -36.13
C GLN A 70 -44.98 -7.42 -34.86
N ALA A 71 -45.45 -8.64 -34.61
CA ALA A 71 -45.00 -9.43 -33.46
C ALA A 71 -43.50 -9.75 -33.54
N LEU A 72 -42.98 -10.10 -34.73
CA LEU A 72 -41.54 -10.30 -34.95
C LEU A 72 -40.73 -9.01 -34.76
N VAL A 73 -41.23 -7.86 -35.23
CA VAL A 73 -40.58 -6.56 -35.01
C VAL A 73 -40.52 -6.22 -33.53
N ALA A 74 -41.58 -6.47 -32.76
CA ALA A 74 -41.61 -6.26 -31.32
C ALA A 74 -40.62 -7.19 -30.56
N ASP A 75 -40.52 -8.46 -30.94
CA ASP A 75 -39.54 -9.41 -30.40
C ASP A 75 -38.09 -8.98 -30.73
N LEU A 76 -37.82 -8.56 -31.96
CA LEU A 76 -36.51 -8.03 -32.36
C LEU A 76 -36.16 -6.72 -31.62
N GLN A 77 -37.12 -5.83 -31.38
CA GLN A 77 -36.94 -4.64 -30.55
C GLN A 77 -36.62 -5.01 -29.09
N GLY A 78 -37.31 -6.02 -28.53
CA GLY A 78 -37.01 -6.55 -27.19
C GLY A 78 -35.61 -7.15 -27.08
N LYS A 79 -35.21 -7.95 -28.08
CA LYS A 79 -33.85 -8.51 -28.18
C LYS A 79 -32.78 -7.42 -28.33
N LEU A 80 -33.04 -6.39 -29.14
CA LEU A 80 -32.15 -5.24 -29.29
C LEU A 80 -31.99 -4.48 -27.97
N ALA A 81 -33.09 -4.20 -27.24
CA ALA A 81 -33.03 -3.57 -25.92
C ALA A 81 -32.25 -4.43 -24.90
N GLY A 82 -32.41 -5.75 -24.94
CA GLY A 82 -31.64 -6.70 -24.13
C GLY A 82 -30.15 -6.66 -24.46
N LEU A 83 -29.78 -6.63 -25.74
CA LEU A 83 -28.39 -6.48 -26.18
C LEU A 83 -27.79 -5.14 -25.70
N THR A 84 -28.50 -4.02 -25.85
CA THR A 84 -28.07 -2.69 -25.38
C THR A 84 -27.86 -2.66 -23.86
N SER A 85 -28.71 -3.36 -23.10
CA SER A 85 -28.54 -3.50 -21.64
C SER A 85 -27.31 -4.34 -21.28
N ASN A 86 -27.07 -5.44 -22.00
CA ASN A 86 -25.89 -6.29 -21.80
C ASN A 86 -24.59 -5.54 -22.14
N ASP A 87 -24.56 -4.79 -23.24
CA ASP A 87 -23.42 -3.99 -23.66
C ASP A 87 -23.07 -2.92 -22.62
N SER A 88 -24.08 -2.21 -22.10
CA SER A 88 -23.94 -1.24 -21.00
C SER A 88 -23.35 -1.88 -19.72
N SER A 89 -23.73 -3.12 -19.41
CA SER A 89 -23.17 -3.88 -18.29
C SER A 89 -21.71 -4.28 -18.53
N LEU A 90 -21.36 -4.75 -19.73
CA LEU A 90 -20.00 -5.12 -20.11
C LEU A 90 -19.05 -3.91 -20.10
N VAL A 91 -19.48 -2.76 -20.60
CA VAL A 91 -18.72 -1.49 -20.54
C VAL A 91 -18.45 -1.09 -19.08
N THR A 92 -19.43 -1.26 -18.19
CA THR A 92 -19.27 -0.99 -16.76
C THR A 92 -18.24 -1.93 -16.12
N GLN A 93 -18.31 -3.24 -16.41
CA GLN A 93 -17.37 -4.23 -15.90
C GLN A 93 -15.95 -4.02 -16.43
N LEU A 94 -15.79 -3.69 -17.71
CA LEU A 94 -14.50 -3.38 -18.33
C LEU A 94 -13.86 -2.14 -17.70
N THR A 95 -14.65 -1.10 -17.43
CA THR A 95 -14.19 0.11 -16.74
C THR A 95 -13.71 -0.20 -15.31
N ALA A 96 -14.46 -1.02 -14.57
CA ALA A 96 -14.07 -1.46 -13.23
C ALA A 96 -12.79 -2.32 -13.24
N ALA A 97 -12.64 -3.21 -14.22
CA ALA A 97 -11.45 -4.02 -14.42
C ALA A 97 -10.22 -3.16 -14.77
N GLN A 98 -10.37 -2.16 -15.65
CA GLN A 98 -9.29 -1.22 -15.99
C GLN A 98 -8.82 -0.42 -14.78
N ASN A 99 -9.75 0.09 -13.97
CA ASN A 99 -9.41 0.77 -12.71
C ASN A 99 -8.62 -0.16 -11.77
N ARG A 100 -9.05 -1.43 -11.64
CA ARG A 100 -8.36 -2.40 -10.81
C ARG A 100 -6.97 -2.78 -11.34
N ILE A 101 -6.78 -2.83 -12.66
CA ILE A 101 -5.46 -3.02 -13.28
C ILE A 101 -4.56 -1.83 -12.96
N ASN A 102 -5.04 -0.59 -13.10
CA ASN A 102 -4.27 0.62 -12.80
C ASN A 102 -3.83 0.65 -11.31
N GLU A 103 -4.73 0.30 -10.38
CA GLU A 103 -4.40 0.14 -8.96
C GLU A 103 -3.32 -0.92 -8.72
N LEU A 104 -3.40 -2.07 -9.40
CA LEU A 104 -2.44 -3.16 -9.26
C LEU A 104 -1.08 -2.76 -9.83
N VAL A 105 -1.02 -2.08 -10.98
CA VAL A 105 0.22 -1.51 -11.54
C VAL A 105 0.85 -0.53 -10.54
N THR A 106 0.09 0.44 -10.02
CA THR A 106 0.61 1.37 -8.99
C THR A 106 1.09 0.66 -7.73
N ARG A 107 0.44 -0.45 -7.34
CA ARG A 107 0.89 -1.28 -6.21
C ARG A 107 2.17 -2.04 -6.54
N VAL A 108 2.31 -2.58 -7.75
CA VAL A 108 3.51 -3.27 -8.21
C VAL A 108 4.68 -2.28 -8.31
N GLU A 109 4.51 -1.11 -8.94
CA GLU A 109 5.54 -0.06 -9.01
C GLU A 109 6.02 0.37 -7.62
N LYS A 110 5.09 0.59 -6.66
CA LYS A 110 5.44 0.85 -5.26
C LYS A 110 6.12 -0.34 -4.59
N LEU A 111 5.67 -1.56 -4.91
CA LEU A 111 6.28 -2.80 -4.45
C LEU A 111 7.54 -3.16 -5.21
N GLU A 112 7.99 -2.43 -6.22
CA GLU A 112 9.25 -2.62 -6.98
C GLU A 112 10.27 -1.54 -6.62
N ALA A 113 9.83 -0.29 -6.44
CA ALA A 113 10.64 0.80 -5.88
C ALA A 113 11.10 0.53 -4.43
N ASN A 114 10.31 -0.21 -3.65
CA ASN A 114 10.61 -0.61 -2.27
C ASN A 114 10.95 -2.12 -2.16
N GLY A 115 11.52 -2.74 -3.21
CA GLY A 115 10.68 -3.76 -3.84
C GLY A 115 11.07 -5.20 -4.20
N GLY A 116 10.14 -5.86 -4.89
CA GLY A 116 9.85 -7.27 -4.65
C GLY A 116 9.47 -7.59 -3.19
N GLY A 117 9.01 -6.61 -2.40
CA GLY A 117 9.01 -6.73 -0.93
C GLY A 117 10.40 -6.65 -0.28
N GLY A 118 11.38 -6.10 -1.00
CA GLY A 118 12.77 -5.95 -0.60
C GLY A 118 13.41 -4.72 -1.26
N GLY A 119 13.31 -3.57 -0.58
CA GLY A 119 13.99 -2.34 -1.01
C GLY A 119 15.42 -2.62 -1.45
N THR A 120 15.90 -1.91 -2.48
CA THR A 120 17.31 -2.00 -2.91
C THR A 120 18.17 -2.01 -1.66
N ILE A 121 18.79 -3.16 -1.35
CA ILE A 121 19.40 -3.36 -0.04
C ILE A 121 20.34 -2.18 0.18
N PRO A 122 20.11 -1.35 1.23
CA PRO A 122 20.83 -0.11 1.41
C PRO A 122 22.33 -0.37 1.27
N ALA A 123 23.06 0.45 0.51
CA ALA A 123 24.42 0.09 0.09
C ALA A 123 25.33 -0.25 1.28
N ASN A 124 25.12 0.42 2.43
CA ASN A 124 25.77 0.13 3.71
C ASN A 124 25.48 -1.28 4.27
N LEU A 125 24.30 -1.86 4.04
CA LEU A 125 23.97 -3.24 4.44
C LEU A 125 24.63 -4.27 3.51
N THR A 126 24.78 -3.95 2.22
CA THR A 126 25.57 -4.76 1.26
C THR A 126 27.08 -4.68 1.54
N GLU A 127 27.58 -3.57 2.09
CA GLU A 127 28.95 -3.49 2.60
C GLU A 127 29.11 -4.21 3.95
N LEU A 128 28.12 -4.14 4.84
CA LEU A 128 28.16 -4.79 6.15
C LEU A 128 28.18 -6.33 6.05
N SER A 129 27.47 -6.91 5.09
CA SER A 129 27.41 -8.37 4.88
C SER A 129 28.75 -9.00 4.46
N LYS A 130 29.74 -8.19 4.07
CA LYS A 130 31.13 -8.64 3.84
C LYS A 130 31.86 -9.02 5.13
N TYR A 131 31.38 -8.49 6.26
CA TYR A 131 32.05 -8.57 7.56
C TYR A 131 31.20 -9.21 8.65
N VAL A 132 29.87 -9.23 8.51
CA VAL A 132 28.94 -9.78 9.50
C VAL A 132 28.19 -10.98 8.93
N THR A 133 28.31 -12.12 9.60
CA THR A 133 27.52 -13.33 9.30
C THR A 133 26.62 -13.71 10.48
N VAL A 134 25.54 -14.43 10.18
CA VAL A 134 24.67 -15.06 11.18
C VAL A 134 24.70 -16.57 10.95
N ASP A 135 25.29 -17.33 11.87
CA ASP A 135 25.31 -18.79 11.82
C ASP A 135 24.27 -19.37 12.79
N PRO A 136 23.22 -20.07 12.31
CA PRO A 136 22.21 -20.68 13.19
C PRO A 136 22.71 -21.96 13.88
N ASN A 137 23.82 -22.56 13.44
CA ASN A 137 24.33 -23.82 13.96
C ASN A 137 25.17 -23.59 15.23
N PRO A 138 25.41 -24.62 16.06
CA PRO A 138 26.32 -24.49 17.19
C PRO A 138 27.77 -24.26 16.75
N VAL A 139 28.38 -23.16 17.21
CA VAL A 139 29.78 -22.82 16.97
C VAL A 139 30.56 -22.94 18.28
N ASN A 140 31.69 -23.66 18.24
CA ASN A 140 32.60 -23.87 19.39
C ASN A 140 31.91 -24.37 20.68
N GLY A 141 30.83 -25.16 20.55
CA GLY A 141 30.08 -25.71 21.68
C GLY A 141 29.04 -24.76 22.30
N VAL A 142 28.86 -23.56 21.75
CA VAL A 142 27.78 -22.63 22.13
C VAL A 142 26.61 -22.84 21.16
N THR A 143 25.37 -22.80 21.66
CA THR A 143 24.17 -22.87 20.80
C THR A 143 23.97 -21.58 20.01
N GLY A 144 23.63 -21.70 18.73
CA GLY A 144 23.31 -20.56 17.87
C GLY A 144 21.93 -19.94 18.14
N PRO A 145 21.56 -18.84 17.44
CA PRO A 145 22.33 -18.22 16.38
C PRO A 145 23.48 -17.34 16.88
N HIS A 146 24.58 -17.32 16.14
CA HIS A 146 25.76 -16.49 16.41
C HIS A 146 25.82 -15.33 15.41
N VAL A 147 26.02 -14.10 15.89
CA VAL A 147 26.42 -12.97 15.06
C VAL A 147 27.95 -12.88 15.11
N ILE A 148 28.61 -13.03 13.95
CA ILE A 148 30.07 -13.14 13.87
C ILE A 148 30.63 -11.99 13.01
N PHE A 149 31.60 -11.26 13.56
CA PHE A 149 32.33 -10.20 12.88
C PHE A 149 33.69 -10.73 12.42
N THR A 150 33.97 -10.69 11.12
CA THR A 150 35.20 -11.22 10.51
C THR A 150 35.95 -10.11 9.78
N GLY A 151 37.26 -9.98 10.05
CA GLY A 151 38.13 -8.99 9.39
C GLY A 151 37.89 -7.52 9.78
N VAL A 152 37.12 -7.25 10.84
CA VAL A 152 36.79 -5.90 11.32
C VAL A 152 36.92 -5.76 12.83
N ASN A 153 37.16 -4.54 13.29
CA ASN A 153 37.03 -4.15 14.69
C ASN A 153 35.60 -3.67 14.98
N VAL A 154 35.06 -3.99 16.16
CA VAL A 154 33.77 -3.48 16.63
C VAL A 154 34.00 -2.30 17.58
N HIS A 155 33.50 -1.11 17.23
CA HIS A 155 33.53 0.07 18.08
C HIS A 155 32.15 0.31 18.70
N ILE A 156 32.06 0.23 20.03
CA ILE A 156 30.87 0.60 20.79
C ILE A 156 31.13 1.99 21.39
N ARG A 157 30.33 2.98 21.02
CA ARG A 157 30.61 4.41 21.28
C ARG A 157 29.37 5.12 21.80
N SER A 158 29.56 6.12 22.67
CA SER A 158 28.49 7.01 23.13
C SER A 158 27.93 7.93 22.05
N GLY A 159 28.77 8.30 21.07
CA GLY A 159 28.47 9.29 20.03
C GLY A 159 29.01 10.70 20.33
N SER A 160 29.48 10.98 21.55
CA SER A 160 30.09 12.28 21.93
C SER A 160 31.43 12.57 21.23
N GLY A 161 32.11 11.52 20.76
CA GLY A 161 33.46 11.56 20.22
C GLY A 161 34.57 11.26 21.24
N PHE A 162 34.26 11.22 22.55
CA PHE A 162 35.23 11.19 23.64
C PHE A 162 34.84 10.16 24.71
N THR A 163 35.81 9.50 25.35
CA THR A 163 35.55 8.43 26.33
C THR A 163 34.84 8.94 27.59
N ASP A 164 35.18 10.16 28.01
CA ASP A 164 34.64 10.87 29.17
C ASP A 164 33.43 11.77 28.81
N ASP A 165 32.87 11.59 27.61
CA ASP A 165 31.87 12.48 27.00
C ASP A 165 32.25 13.98 27.10
N HIS A 166 33.53 14.28 26.81
CA HIS A 166 34.09 15.65 26.77
C HIS A 166 34.19 16.34 28.15
N GLY A 167 34.19 15.55 29.23
CA GLY A 167 34.07 16.03 30.60
C GLY A 167 32.66 16.55 30.95
N GLY A 168 31.68 16.31 30.08
CA GLY A 168 30.29 16.72 30.26
C GLY A 168 29.46 15.72 31.06
N MET A 169 28.13 15.86 30.98
CA MET A 169 27.21 14.84 31.47
C MET A 169 27.34 13.58 30.60
N LEU A 170 27.60 12.43 31.24
CA LEU A 170 27.72 11.16 30.55
C LEU A 170 26.38 10.77 29.88
N THR A 171 26.49 10.23 28.67
CA THR A 171 25.35 9.87 27.82
C THR A 171 24.63 8.58 28.25
N GLY A 172 25.28 7.72 29.04
CA GLY A 172 24.80 6.35 29.32
C GLY A 172 24.99 5.36 28.16
N LEU A 173 25.65 5.78 27.07
CA LEU A 173 25.81 5.02 25.84
C LEU A 173 27.26 4.53 25.65
N GLY A 174 27.46 3.64 24.69
CA GLY A 174 28.79 3.06 24.40
C GLY A 174 29.18 1.87 25.28
N ASN A 175 28.29 1.37 26.13
CA ASN A 175 28.57 0.22 27.02
C ASN A 175 28.41 -1.13 26.31
N LEU A 176 29.22 -2.13 26.69
CA LEU A 176 29.02 -3.54 26.36
C LEU A 176 28.38 -4.24 27.57
N VAL A 177 27.17 -4.77 27.42
CA VAL A 177 26.43 -5.46 28.50
C VAL A 177 26.21 -6.92 28.13
N VAL A 178 26.62 -7.84 29.01
CA VAL A 178 26.48 -9.30 28.87
C VAL A 178 25.52 -9.84 29.94
N GLY A 179 24.38 -10.36 29.50
CA GLY A 179 23.19 -10.56 30.35
C GLY A 179 22.31 -9.31 30.39
N TYR A 180 21.29 -9.28 31.25
CA TYR A 180 20.36 -8.14 31.30
C TYR A 180 20.68 -7.13 32.40
N ASN A 181 21.62 -7.44 33.29
CA ASN A 181 21.92 -6.65 34.48
C ASN A 181 20.64 -6.36 35.30
N GLU A 182 19.93 -7.40 35.72
CA GLU A 182 18.56 -7.31 36.24
C GLU A 182 18.47 -6.49 37.55
N GLY A 183 17.26 -6.00 37.85
CA GLY A 183 16.82 -5.61 39.20
C GLY A 183 17.41 -4.35 39.87
N GLY A 184 18.33 -3.60 39.25
CA GLY A 184 19.11 -2.55 39.93
C GLY A 184 18.51 -1.12 39.86
N PRO A 185 18.93 -0.21 40.77
CA PRO A 185 18.49 1.19 40.80
C PRO A 185 19.11 2.05 39.67
N ALA A 186 18.68 3.31 39.58
CA ALA A 186 18.87 4.23 38.46
C ALA A 186 20.32 4.71 38.14
N GLN A 187 21.36 4.13 38.74
CA GLN A 187 22.75 4.61 38.62
C GLN A 187 23.55 3.83 37.56
N ARG A 188 23.06 3.91 36.31
CA ARG A 188 23.63 3.26 35.11
C ARG A 188 23.85 4.24 33.96
N GLY A 189 24.04 5.52 34.30
CA GLY A 189 24.28 6.61 33.34
C GLY A 189 25.71 6.71 32.81
N GLY A 190 26.58 5.77 33.18
CA GLY A 190 27.96 5.71 32.72
C GLY A 190 28.11 5.31 31.26
N SER A 191 29.23 5.71 30.64
CA SER A 191 29.54 5.47 29.23
C SER A 191 30.76 4.56 29.06
N HIS A 192 30.86 3.82 27.96
CA HIS A 192 32.08 3.04 27.62
C HIS A 192 32.52 1.97 28.67
N ASN A 193 31.58 1.40 29.43
CA ASN A 193 31.85 0.34 30.40
C ASN A 193 31.62 -1.06 29.81
N ILE A 194 32.28 -2.07 30.39
CA ILE A 194 31.99 -3.49 30.17
C ILE A 194 31.27 -4.03 31.41
N VAL A 195 30.08 -4.61 31.22
CA VAL A 195 29.16 -4.99 32.30
C VAL A 195 28.73 -6.44 32.12
N GLY A 196 28.78 -7.24 33.20
CA GLY A 196 28.31 -8.63 33.18
C GLY A 196 27.66 -9.07 34.48
N GLY A 197 26.63 -9.91 34.41
CA GLY A 197 25.90 -10.38 35.60
C GLY A 197 24.70 -9.48 35.94
N THR A 198 24.45 -9.21 37.22
CA THR A 198 23.17 -8.68 37.72
C THR A 198 23.34 -7.61 38.81
N LEU A 199 22.36 -6.71 38.98
CA LEU A 199 22.35 -5.63 39.98
C LEU A 199 23.54 -4.63 39.94
N ASN A 200 24.43 -4.69 38.95
CA ASN A 200 25.64 -3.89 38.90
C ASN A 200 25.36 -2.42 38.52
N LEU A 201 26.16 -1.51 39.08
CA LEU A 201 26.08 -0.06 38.93
C LEU A 201 27.36 0.52 38.34
N PHE A 202 27.20 1.48 37.44
CA PHE A 202 28.29 2.12 36.70
C PHE A 202 27.87 3.55 36.34
N PRO A 203 27.94 4.50 37.28
CA PRO A 203 27.66 5.91 37.01
C PRO A 203 28.81 6.65 36.31
N SER A 204 29.99 6.03 36.15
CA SER A 204 31.18 6.63 35.51
C SER A 204 31.56 5.92 34.21
N TYR A 205 32.77 6.14 33.68
CA TYR A 205 33.18 5.66 32.35
C TYR A 205 34.45 4.82 32.32
N GLY A 206 34.57 4.00 31.28
CA GLY A 206 35.77 3.22 30.97
C GLY A 206 36.08 2.09 31.95
N GLY A 207 35.11 1.67 32.76
CA GLY A 207 35.29 0.61 33.77
C GLY A 207 34.82 -0.78 33.33
N LEU A 208 35.15 -1.77 34.15
CA LEU A 208 34.70 -3.15 34.02
C LEU A 208 33.97 -3.54 35.32
N VAL A 209 32.73 -4.02 35.23
CA VAL A 209 31.97 -4.48 36.39
C VAL A 209 31.25 -5.79 36.11
N VAL A 210 31.68 -6.84 36.79
CA VAL A 210 31.16 -8.20 36.64
C VAL A 210 30.78 -8.76 38.01
N GLY A 211 29.75 -9.60 38.06
CA GLY A 211 29.28 -10.28 39.28
C GLY A 211 27.87 -9.83 39.68
N GLN A 212 27.63 -9.72 40.98
CA GLN A 212 26.32 -9.34 41.52
C GLN A 212 26.41 -8.10 42.42
N GLN A 213 25.59 -7.08 42.14
CA GLN A 213 25.43 -5.90 43.01
C GLN A 213 26.75 -5.13 43.25
N ASN A 214 27.66 -5.16 42.30
CA ASN A 214 28.94 -4.45 42.35
C ASN A 214 28.80 -3.05 41.73
N THR A 215 29.59 -2.10 42.23
CA THR A 215 29.55 -0.68 41.82
C THR A 215 30.93 -0.20 41.39
N ILE A 216 31.02 0.45 40.23
CA ILE A 216 32.21 1.20 39.78
C ILE A 216 31.88 2.70 39.71
N SER A 217 32.12 3.43 40.79
CA SER A 217 31.64 4.82 40.93
C SER A 217 32.49 5.86 40.19
N ASN A 218 33.67 5.48 39.70
CA ASN A 218 34.69 6.41 39.21
C ASN A 218 35.35 5.95 37.92
N HIS A 219 36.05 6.87 37.25
CA HIS A 219 36.61 6.64 35.92
C HIS A 219 37.70 5.56 35.95
N TYR A 220 37.62 4.63 35.00
CA TYR A 220 38.50 3.46 34.88
C TYR A 220 38.55 2.56 36.13
N ALA A 221 37.57 2.65 37.04
CA ALA A 221 37.44 1.73 38.17
C ALA A 221 37.00 0.34 37.69
N THR A 222 37.46 -0.71 38.37
CA THR A 222 37.21 -2.10 37.96
C THR A 222 36.79 -3.01 39.11
N VAL A 223 35.80 -3.86 38.85
CA VAL A 223 35.40 -4.99 39.70
C VAL A 223 35.23 -6.21 38.80
N THR A 224 36.17 -7.16 38.85
CA THR A 224 36.15 -8.33 37.94
C THR A 224 35.24 -9.47 38.39
N GLY A 225 34.65 -9.39 39.58
CA GLY A 225 33.72 -10.40 40.09
C GLY A 225 33.26 -10.13 41.52
N GLY A 226 32.60 -11.12 42.11
CA GLY A 226 32.17 -11.07 43.52
C GLY A 226 30.79 -10.46 43.75
N TYR A 227 30.51 -10.09 45.01
CA TYR A 227 29.20 -9.63 45.47
C TYR A 227 29.29 -8.40 46.39
N GLN A 228 28.54 -7.33 46.08
CA GLN A 228 28.49 -6.07 46.86
C GLN A 228 29.82 -5.30 46.96
N ASN A 229 30.72 -5.45 45.98
CA ASN A 229 31.99 -4.72 45.96
C ASN A 229 31.80 -3.30 45.40
N GLU A 230 32.46 -2.30 45.96
CA GLU A 230 32.38 -0.89 45.52
C GLU A 230 33.76 -0.31 45.23
N ALA A 231 34.07 -0.10 43.94
CA ALA A 231 35.27 0.58 43.50
C ALA A 231 34.99 2.07 43.25
N SER A 232 35.26 2.90 44.25
CA SER A 232 34.98 4.35 44.25
C SER A 232 36.22 5.23 44.05
N GLY A 233 37.43 4.67 44.19
CA GLY A 233 38.67 5.30 43.76
C GLY A 233 38.80 5.34 42.23
N ALA A 234 39.28 6.46 41.67
CA ALA A 234 39.63 6.52 40.26
C ALA A 234 40.79 5.56 39.95
N LEU A 235 40.74 4.88 38.79
CA LEU A 235 41.75 3.89 38.37
C LEU A 235 41.99 2.78 39.42
N SER A 236 41.00 2.53 40.31
CA SER A 236 41.09 1.49 41.35
C SER A 236 40.52 0.15 40.89
N SER A 237 40.82 -0.91 41.64
CA SER A 237 40.49 -2.28 41.25
C SER A 237 40.13 -3.17 42.43
N ILE A 238 39.12 -4.02 42.23
CA ILE A 238 38.73 -5.10 43.14
C ILE A 238 38.64 -6.40 42.32
N LEU A 239 39.48 -7.38 42.63
CA LEU A 239 39.53 -8.63 41.86
C LEU A 239 38.26 -9.48 42.10
N GLY A 240 37.75 -9.51 43.33
CA GLY A 240 36.53 -10.23 43.68
C GLY A 240 36.16 -10.15 45.15
N GLY A 241 35.76 -11.28 45.73
CA GLY A 241 35.35 -11.36 47.13
C GLY A 241 33.93 -10.82 47.38
N ARG A 242 33.70 -10.28 48.59
CA ARG A 242 32.40 -9.76 49.00
C ARG A 242 32.57 -8.51 49.87
N ALA A 243 31.78 -7.48 49.58
CA ALA A 243 31.73 -6.23 50.35
C ALA A 243 33.09 -5.52 50.51
N ASN A 244 33.99 -5.69 49.53
CA ASN A 244 35.24 -4.94 49.43
C ASN A 244 34.97 -3.52 48.93
N VAL A 245 35.74 -2.53 49.41
CA VAL A 245 35.61 -1.13 49.01
C VAL A 245 36.98 -0.54 48.72
N THR A 246 37.13 0.17 47.60
CA THR A 246 38.29 1.06 47.34
C THR A 246 37.85 2.51 47.26
N THR A 247 38.67 3.40 47.81
CA THR A 247 38.45 4.86 47.82
C THR A 247 39.66 5.65 47.32
N GLY A 248 40.86 5.06 47.38
CA GLY A 248 42.10 5.67 46.92
C GLY A 248 42.27 5.62 45.39
N LEU A 249 42.90 6.68 44.86
CA LEU A 249 43.41 6.69 43.49
C LEU A 249 44.45 5.55 43.35
N TYR A 250 44.29 4.70 42.33
CA TYR A 250 45.12 3.50 42.09
C TYR A 250 45.06 2.40 43.18
N GLU A 251 44.07 2.41 44.08
CA GLU A 251 43.94 1.38 45.11
C GLU A 251 43.55 0.00 44.51
N HIS A 252 44.06 -1.10 45.08
CA HIS A 252 43.83 -2.46 44.60
C HIS A 252 43.48 -3.41 45.76
N VAL A 253 42.35 -4.11 45.66
CA VAL A 253 41.95 -5.20 46.56
C VAL A 253 41.97 -6.54 45.80
N PRO A 254 42.77 -7.54 46.22
CA PRO A 254 42.76 -8.89 45.66
C PRO A 254 41.49 -9.71 45.94
#